data_AF-A0A5P2UP49-F1
#
_entry.id   AF-A0A5P2UP49-F1
#
_cell.length_a   1.000
_cell.length_b   1.000
_cell.length_c   1.000
_cell.angle_alpha   90.00
_cell.angle_beta   90.00
_cell.angle_gamma   90.00
#
_symmetry.space_group_name_H-M   'P 1'
#
loop_
_entity.id
_entity.type
_entity.pdbx_description
1 polymer ?
#
loop_
_entity_poly.entity_id
_entity_poly.type
_entity_poly.pdbx_seq_one_letter_code
_entity_poly.pdbx_strand_id
1 'polypeptide(L)'
;MHRLRLFAAPLLVLPVLALQGCSGTGPAGSARPGGSASAASSSTGAPGSSATPSATATYACVPIAGMGNGDRLAYLLNLRTSKPDSGSGFFLSESGPFLDAHPSRRPCEAVPVRVTHFRVDLVGVPRGGPAPTAAPTLPTRRATPRGLDFSYTYVPLAAVTVNVGPDNGTAAGGASPKPTGCSGTLSVASIGEEITVQDLPDELDFTTGGRLSGYAKVHLAAARALDAIFIPPPDVATC
;
A
#
# COMPACT_ATOMS: atom_id res chain seq x y z
N MET A 1 -28.65 -4.11 45.18
CA MET A 1 -29.78 -4.19 44.23
C MET A 1 -29.24 -4.73 42.90
N HIS A 2 -29.46 -6.01 42.62
CA HIS A 2 -29.01 -6.68 41.40
C HIS A 2 -30.06 -6.52 40.30
N ARG A 3 -29.65 -6.13 39.09
CA ARG A 3 -30.46 -6.27 37.88
C ARG A 3 -29.62 -6.93 36.78
N LEU A 4 -29.85 -8.23 36.60
CA LEU A 4 -29.55 -8.97 35.38
C LEU A 4 -30.30 -8.32 34.21
N ARG A 5 -29.62 -8.13 33.07
CA ARG A 5 -30.29 -7.93 31.79
C ARG A 5 -29.75 -8.92 30.77
N LEU A 6 -30.71 -9.55 30.12
CA LEU A 6 -30.62 -10.71 29.24
C LEU A 6 -29.79 -10.45 27.97
N PHE A 7 -29.08 -11.50 27.57
CA PHE A 7 -28.55 -11.74 26.23
C PHE A 7 -29.68 -11.81 25.19
N ALA A 8 -29.50 -11.13 24.06
CA ALA A 8 -30.20 -11.42 22.81
C ALA A 8 -29.18 -11.42 21.67
N ALA A 9 -28.86 -12.61 21.17
CA ALA A 9 -28.04 -12.82 19.99
C ALA A 9 -28.95 -12.95 18.76
N PRO A 10 -28.70 -12.24 17.64
CA PRO A 10 -29.35 -12.53 16.37
C PRO A 10 -28.49 -13.46 15.51
N LEU A 11 -29.19 -14.37 14.83
CA LEU A 11 -28.70 -15.45 13.98
C LEU A 11 -28.00 -14.98 12.69
N LEU A 12 -27.04 -15.83 12.29
CA LEU A 12 -26.42 -16.05 10.97
C LEU A 12 -27.37 -16.01 9.75
N VAL A 13 -26.91 -15.39 8.65
CA VAL A 13 -27.11 -15.90 7.28
C VAL A 13 -25.88 -15.54 6.41
N LEU A 14 -25.20 -16.57 5.87
CA LEU A 14 -24.14 -16.48 4.86
C LEU A 14 -24.73 -16.84 3.49
N PRO A 15 -24.55 -16.04 2.43
CA PRO A 15 -24.72 -16.52 1.06
C PRO A 15 -23.38 -17.03 0.50
N VAL A 16 -23.33 -18.34 0.23
CA VAL A 16 -22.30 -18.98 -0.61
C VAL A 16 -22.74 -18.81 -2.06
N LEU A 17 -21.98 -18.05 -2.86
CA LEU A 17 -22.05 -18.16 -4.32
C LEU A 17 -20.85 -18.97 -4.81
N ALA A 18 -21.13 -20.21 -5.17
CA ALA A 18 -20.30 -21.02 -6.03
C ALA A 18 -20.64 -20.69 -7.50
N LEU A 19 -19.63 -20.31 -8.28
CA LEU A 19 -19.72 -20.33 -9.75
C LEU A 19 -18.61 -21.23 -10.27
N GLN A 20 -19.07 -22.34 -10.86
CA GLN A 20 -18.27 -23.32 -11.57
C GLN A 20 -17.79 -22.78 -12.92
N GLY A 21 -16.57 -23.19 -13.28
CA GLY A 21 -16.34 -23.92 -14.53
C GLY A 21 -16.19 -23.12 -15.82
N CYS A 22 -14.96 -23.07 -16.33
CA CYS A 22 -14.75 -23.26 -17.76
C CYS A 22 -13.45 -24.02 -18.00
N SER A 23 -13.62 -25.28 -18.40
CA SER A 23 -12.57 -26.22 -18.80
C SER A 23 -12.13 -25.93 -20.22
N GLY A 24 -10.81 -25.80 -20.46
CA GLY A 24 -10.23 -25.76 -21.79
C GLY A 24 -9.23 -26.90 -21.97
N THR A 25 -9.66 -27.94 -22.69
CA THR A 25 -8.88 -29.13 -23.07
C THR A 25 -8.29 -29.03 -24.48
N GLY A 26 -6.99 -29.35 -24.59
CA GLY A 26 -6.35 -29.99 -25.77
C GLY A 26 -5.49 -29.11 -26.69
N PRO A 27 -4.63 -29.68 -27.58
CA PRO A 27 -4.09 -31.06 -27.69
C PRO A 27 -2.55 -31.12 -27.51
N ALA A 28 -1.99 -32.19 -26.93
CA ALA A 28 -1.36 -33.36 -27.58
C ALA A 28 -0.32 -33.07 -28.68
N GLY A 29 0.97 -33.25 -28.33
CA GLY A 29 2.08 -33.46 -29.25
C GLY A 29 2.91 -34.65 -28.80
N SER A 30 2.87 -35.73 -29.60
CA SER A 30 3.47 -37.04 -29.32
C SER A 30 4.94 -37.16 -29.75
N ALA A 31 5.63 -38.06 -29.05
CA ALA A 31 6.71 -38.99 -29.47
C ALA A 31 8.11 -38.42 -29.80
N ARG A 32 9.18 -38.73 -29.02
CA ARG A 32 10.07 -39.94 -28.96
C ARG A 32 11.18 -39.93 -30.05
N PRO A 33 12.29 -40.72 -29.99
CA PRO A 33 13.08 -41.30 -28.89
C PRO A 33 14.62 -41.01 -29.01
N GLY A 34 15.36 -41.30 -27.93
CA GLY A 34 16.58 -42.16 -27.89
C GLY A 34 17.77 -41.94 -28.84
N GLY A 35 18.95 -41.74 -28.25
CA GLY A 35 20.24 -41.98 -28.90
C GLY A 35 21.41 -41.94 -27.91
N SER A 36 21.90 -43.10 -27.49
CA SER A 36 23.19 -43.27 -26.81
C SER A 36 24.29 -43.47 -27.86
N ALA A 37 25.43 -42.80 -27.72
CA ALA A 37 26.76 -43.34 -28.06
C ALA A 37 27.88 -42.43 -27.57
N SER A 38 28.89 -43.06 -26.97
CA SER A 38 30.14 -42.54 -26.41
C SER A 38 31.10 -41.97 -27.45
N ALA A 39 31.99 -41.06 -27.03
CA ALA A 39 33.43 -41.13 -27.34
C ALA A 39 34.22 -40.14 -26.48
N ALA A 40 35.24 -40.66 -25.81
CA ALA A 40 36.31 -39.88 -25.21
C ALA A 40 37.20 -39.27 -26.30
N SER A 41 37.77 -38.09 -26.05
CA SER A 41 39.12 -37.72 -26.48
C SER A 41 39.58 -36.48 -25.72
N SER A 42 40.66 -36.71 -24.98
CA SER A 42 41.54 -35.74 -24.36
C SER A 42 42.33 -34.93 -25.39
N SER A 43 42.41 -33.62 -25.21
CA SER A 43 43.49 -32.80 -25.79
C SER A 43 43.93 -31.72 -24.79
N THR A 44 45.17 -31.89 -24.36
CA THR A 44 46.05 -30.97 -23.64
C THR A 44 46.21 -29.64 -24.39
N GLY A 45 46.24 -28.50 -23.68
CA GLY A 45 46.95 -27.31 -24.19
C GLY A 45 46.41 -25.93 -23.79
N ALA A 46 47.27 -25.22 -23.04
CA ALA A 46 47.45 -23.76 -22.94
C ALA A 46 46.63 -22.95 -21.91
N PRO A 47 47.33 -22.17 -21.04
CA PRO A 47 46.73 -21.27 -20.06
C PRO A 47 46.43 -19.90 -20.69
N GLY A 48 45.55 -19.15 -20.04
CA GLY A 48 45.43 -17.71 -20.27
C GLY A 48 44.09 -17.29 -20.86
N SER A 49 43.17 -16.95 -19.96
CA SER A 49 42.28 -15.82 -20.21
C SER A 49 41.97 -15.23 -18.84
N SER A 50 42.72 -14.19 -18.49
CA SER A 50 42.29 -13.21 -17.49
C SER A 50 40.87 -12.81 -17.85
N ALA A 51 39.90 -13.21 -17.03
CA ALA A 51 38.55 -12.68 -17.09
C ALA A 51 38.66 -11.17 -16.83
N THR A 52 38.60 -10.39 -17.90
CA THR A 52 38.46 -8.95 -17.86
C THR A 52 37.15 -8.65 -17.12
N PRO A 53 37.13 -7.70 -16.15
CA PRO A 53 35.89 -7.39 -15.44
C PRO A 53 34.79 -7.06 -16.44
N SER A 54 33.65 -7.72 -16.26
CA SER A 54 32.45 -7.53 -17.08
C SER A 54 32.14 -6.05 -17.20
N ALA A 55 31.95 -5.61 -18.44
CA ALA A 55 31.53 -4.25 -18.78
C ALA A 55 30.40 -3.82 -17.85
N THR A 56 30.60 -2.70 -17.15
CA THR A 56 29.55 -2.02 -16.41
C THR A 56 28.42 -1.74 -17.40
N ALA A 57 27.34 -2.51 -17.35
CA ALA A 57 26.18 -2.24 -18.16
C ALA A 57 25.69 -0.83 -17.80
N THR A 58 25.74 0.08 -18.77
CA THR A 58 25.26 1.45 -18.61
C THR A 58 23.74 1.39 -18.61
N TYR A 59 23.15 1.13 -17.44
CA TYR A 59 21.71 1.11 -17.31
C TYR A 59 21.18 2.53 -17.49
N ALA A 60 20.19 2.70 -18.37
CA ALA A 60 19.43 3.95 -18.51
C ALA A 60 18.46 4.19 -17.33
N CYS A 61 18.59 3.41 -16.26
CA CYS A 61 17.73 3.27 -15.09
C CYS A 61 18.60 2.88 -13.89
N VAL A 62 18.03 2.90 -12.69
CA VAL A 62 18.68 2.51 -11.44
C VAL A 62 18.48 1.01 -11.20
N PRO A 63 19.55 0.20 -11.17
CA PRO A 63 19.43 -1.21 -10.84
C PRO A 63 19.07 -1.36 -9.36
N ILE A 64 17.93 -1.99 -9.06
CA ILE A 64 17.46 -2.26 -7.69
C ILE A 64 17.54 -3.74 -7.30
N ALA A 65 18.02 -4.57 -8.23
CA ALA A 65 18.26 -5.99 -8.02
C ALA A 65 19.31 -6.16 -6.93
N GLY A 66 18.99 -6.95 -5.90
CA GLY A 66 19.87 -7.18 -4.75
C GLY A 66 19.85 -6.07 -3.69
N MET A 67 19.13 -4.95 -3.89
CA MET A 67 18.94 -3.97 -2.83
C MET A 67 18.11 -4.55 -1.68
N GLY A 68 18.56 -4.27 -0.45
CA GLY A 68 17.76 -4.55 0.75
C GLY A 68 16.54 -3.62 0.85
N ASN A 69 15.62 -3.95 1.77
CA ASN A 69 14.42 -3.15 1.99
C ASN A 69 14.74 -1.70 2.37
N GLY A 70 15.79 -1.47 3.17
CA GLY A 70 16.23 -0.11 3.55
C GLY A 70 16.69 0.72 2.35
N ASP A 71 17.46 0.13 1.45
CA ASP A 71 17.95 0.82 0.25
C ASP A 71 16.82 1.12 -0.74
N ARG A 72 15.88 0.18 -0.91
CA ARG A 72 14.67 0.38 -1.73
C ARG A 72 13.78 1.48 -1.18
N LEU A 73 13.62 1.52 0.14
CA LEU A 73 12.89 2.57 0.83
C LEU A 73 13.57 3.93 0.59
N ALA A 74 14.87 4.04 0.85
CA ALA A 74 15.63 5.27 0.65
C ALA A 74 15.57 5.74 -0.81
N TYR A 75 15.68 4.81 -1.75
CA TYR A 75 15.55 5.06 -3.18
C TYR A 75 14.19 5.68 -3.53
N LEU A 76 13.07 5.06 -3.12
CA LEU A 76 11.73 5.60 -3.41
C LEU A 76 11.45 6.90 -2.66
N LEU A 77 11.94 7.07 -1.42
CA LEU A 77 11.86 8.34 -0.69
C LEU A 77 12.58 9.48 -1.42
N ASN A 78 13.73 9.20 -2.05
CA ASN A 78 14.46 10.17 -2.87
C ASN A 78 13.74 10.53 -4.19
N LEU A 79 12.82 9.68 -4.64
CA LEU A 79 11.93 9.98 -5.76
C LEU A 79 10.65 10.69 -5.32
N ARG A 80 10.37 10.78 -4.01
CA ARG A 80 9.12 11.34 -3.51
C ARG A 80 9.01 12.82 -3.88
N THR A 81 7.84 13.21 -4.37
CA THR A 81 7.55 14.63 -4.61
C THR A 81 6.93 15.29 -3.39
N SER A 82 7.35 16.52 -3.13
CA SER A 82 6.69 17.40 -2.17
C SER A 82 5.44 18.06 -2.77
N LYS A 83 5.21 17.91 -4.08
CA LYS A 83 4.09 18.49 -4.83
C LYS A 83 3.42 17.42 -5.69
N PRO A 84 2.45 16.66 -5.16
CA PRO A 84 1.77 15.61 -5.93
C PRO A 84 1.09 16.16 -7.20
N ASP A 85 0.62 17.42 -7.16
CA ASP A 85 0.00 18.09 -8.32
C ASP A 85 0.96 18.34 -9.49
N SER A 86 2.28 18.27 -9.26
CA SER A 86 3.26 18.40 -10.35
C SER A 86 3.40 17.10 -11.16
N GLY A 87 2.75 16.01 -10.74
CA GLY A 87 2.75 14.72 -11.43
C GLY A 87 4.08 13.96 -11.37
N SER A 88 5.20 14.64 -11.16
CA SER A 88 6.54 14.03 -11.12
C SER A 88 6.85 13.39 -9.76
N GLY A 89 7.46 12.22 -9.75
CA GLY A 89 8.02 11.54 -8.57
C GLY A 89 7.20 10.33 -8.13
N PHE A 90 7.57 9.76 -6.98
CA PHE A 90 6.78 8.76 -6.28
C PHE A 90 5.78 9.44 -5.34
N PHE A 91 4.52 8.99 -5.34
CA PHE A 91 3.53 9.37 -4.33
C PHE A 91 2.38 8.35 -4.26
N LEU A 92 1.65 8.36 -3.14
CA LEU A 92 0.40 7.61 -2.98
C LEU A 92 -0.80 8.51 -3.30
N SER A 93 -1.73 7.99 -4.10
CA SER A 93 -3.01 8.62 -4.46
C SER A 93 -4.20 7.67 -4.17
N GLU A 94 -5.43 8.13 -4.36
CA GLU A 94 -6.63 7.27 -4.19
C GLU A 94 -6.60 6.04 -5.11
N SER A 95 -5.99 6.17 -6.29
CA SER A 95 -5.86 5.08 -7.26
C SER A 95 -4.70 4.12 -6.95
N GLY A 96 -3.89 4.42 -5.94
CA GLY A 96 -2.73 3.63 -5.52
C GLY A 96 -1.40 4.36 -5.69
N PRO A 97 -0.27 3.65 -5.48
CA PRO A 97 1.07 4.20 -5.65
C PRO A 97 1.31 4.58 -7.11
N PHE A 98 1.87 5.76 -7.31
CA PHE A 98 2.19 6.31 -8.62
C PHE A 98 3.68 6.62 -8.69
N LEU A 99 4.27 6.39 -9.85
CA LEU A 99 5.64 6.76 -10.15
C LEU A 99 5.68 7.52 -11.48
N ASP A 100 6.28 8.70 -11.47
CA ASP A 100 6.71 9.38 -12.70
C ASP A 100 8.14 9.92 -12.52
N ALA A 101 9.12 9.13 -12.92
CA ALA A 101 10.52 9.53 -12.81
C ALA A 101 11.16 9.66 -14.19
N HIS A 102 12.18 10.53 -14.27
CA HIS A 102 13.04 10.62 -15.44
C HIS A 102 13.69 9.25 -15.71
N PRO A 103 13.90 8.83 -16.97
CA PRO A 103 14.43 7.50 -17.30
C PRO A 103 15.63 7.08 -16.45
N SER A 104 16.66 7.93 -16.35
CA SER A 104 17.88 7.68 -15.56
C SER A 104 17.68 7.54 -14.04
N ARG A 105 16.49 7.85 -13.53
CA ARG A 105 16.11 7.73 -12.12
C ARG A 105 15.01 6.70 -11.89
N ARG A 106 14.45 6.08 -12.94
CA ARG A 106 13.47 4.99 -12.82
C ARG A 106 14.18 3.72 -12.40
N PRO A 107 13.51 2.78 -11.72
CA PRO A 107 14.14 1.52 -11.41
C PRO A 107 14.17 0.65 -12.67
N CYS A 108 15.21 -0.16 -12.82
CA CYS A 108 15.32 -1.07 -13.97
C CYS A 108 14.31 -2.23 -13.90
N GLU A 109 13.77 -2.50 -12.72
CA GLU A 109 12.73 -3.50 -12.46
C GLU A 109 11.70 -2.91 -11.49
N ALA A 110 10.53 -3.53 -11.36
CA ALA A 110 9.51 -3.01 -10.46
C ALA A 110 9.91 -3.18 -8.98
N VAL A 111 9.66 -2.14 -8.18
CA VAL A 111 9.84 -2.19 -6.72
C VAL A 111 8.55 -2.72 -6.08
N PRO A 112 8.60 -3.81 -5.28
CA PRO A 112 7.44 -4.25 -4.52
C PRO A 112 7.16 -3.26 -3.38
N VAL A 113 6.01 -2.60 -3.43
CA VAL A 113 5.52 -1.67 -2.41
C VAL A 113 4.29 -2.28 -1.76
N ARG A 114 4.27 -2.28 -0.43
CA ARG A 114 3.10 -2.74 0.33
C ARG A 114 2.18 -1.56 0.58
N VAL A 115 0.90 -1.72 0.31
CA VAL A 115 -0.14 -0.74 0.62
C VAL A 115 -1.04 -1.35 1.68
N THR A 116 -1.06 -0.76 2.87
CA THR A 116 -1.89 -1.19 3.99
C THR A 116 -3.04 -0.21 4.15
N HIS A 117 -4.27 -0.73 4.19
CA HIS A 117 -5.47 0.08 4.35
C HIS A 117 -6.02 -0.03 5.77
N PHE A 118 -6.54 1.07 6.29
CA PHE A 118 -7.24 1.14 7.56
C PHE A 118 -8.55 1.87 7.36
N ARG A 119 -9.62 1.36 7.95
CA ARG A 119 -10.86 2.10 8.11
C ARG A 119 -10.70 3.05 9.29
N VAL A 120 -11.09 4.31 9.12
CA VAL A 120 -11.06 5.31 10.18
C VAL A 120 -12.50 5.62 10.55
N ASP A 121 -12.98 5.05 11.65
CA ASP A 121 -14.35 5.26 12.12
C ASP A 121 -14.41 6.55 12.92
N LEU A 122 -15.19 7.54 12.46
CA LEU A 122 -15.33 8.86 13.08
C LEU A 122 -16.60 8.97 13.92
N VAL A 123 -16.49 9.68 15.04
CA VAL A 123 -17.62 10.05 15.90
C VAL A 123 -17.50 11.53 16.24
N GLY A 124 -18.49 12.32 15.85
CA GLY A 124 -18.59 13.73 16.23
C GLY A 124 -18.84 13.90 17.72
N VAL A 125 -18.08 14.80 18.33
CA VAL A 125 -18.19 15.17 19.74
C VAL A 125 -18.50 16.67 19.79
N PRO A 126 -19.59 17.08 20.47
CA PRO A 126 -19.85 18.49 20.71
C PRO A 126 -18.65 19.14 21.39
N ARG A 127 -18.18 20.29 20.88
CA ARG A 127 -17.03 20.98 21.47
C ARG A 127 -17.27 21.30 22.94
N GLY A 128 -16.40 20.80 23.82
CA GLY A 128 -16.54 20.94 25.27
C GLY A 128 -17.54 19.97 25.93
N GLY A 129 -18.11 19.03 25.17
CA GLY A 129 -18.93 17.93 25.68
C GLY A 129 -18.08 16.79 26.28
N PRO A 130 -18.69 15.90 27.08
CA PRO A 130 -17.99 14.73 27.62
C PRO A 130 -17.57 13.79 26.48
N ALA A 131 -16.37 13.23 26.57
CA ALA A 131 -15.88 12.23 25.62
C ALA A 131 -16.85 11.01 25.57
N PRO A 132 -17.13 10.46 24.38
CA PRO A 132 -18.01 9.30 24.26
C PRO A 132 -17.45 8.13 25.08
N THR A 133 -18.32 7.48 25.85
CA THR A 133 -17.96 6.52 26.91
C THR A 133 -17.65 5.11 26.38
N ALA A 134 -17.55 4.92 25.07
CA ALA A 134 -17.45 3.62 24.43
C ALA A 134 -16.16 3.51 23.60
N ALA A 135 -15.32 2.54 23.99
CA ALA A 135 -14.07 2.09 23.36
C ALA A 135 -12.83 3.02 23.55
N PRO A 136 -11.60 2.44 23.59
CA PRO A 136 -10.35 3.18 23.74
C PRO A 136 -10.20 4.15 22.57
N THR A 137 -10.64 5.37 22.82
CA THR A 137 -10.66 6.48 21.89
C THR A 137 -9.30 7.13 21.97
N LEU A 138 -8.53 7.07 20.89
CA LEU A 138 -7.31 7.88 20.80
C LEU A 138 -7.70 9.35 20.97
N PRO A 139 -7.05 10.12 21.85
CA PRO A 139 -7.45 11.48 22.14
C PRO A 139 -7.18 12.35 20.91
N THR A 140 -8.25 12.85 20.31
CA THR A 140 -8.15 13.70 19.13
C THR A 140 -7.95 15.17 19.53
N ARG A 141 -6.94 15.82 18.96
CA ARG A 141 -6.82 17.27 18.81
C ARG A 141 -6.50 17.53 17.33
N ARG A 142 -7.09 18.48 16.58
CA ARG A 142 -8.20 19.41 16.85
C ARG A 142 -8.80 19.88 15.50
N ALA A 143 -10.12 20.13 15.54
CA ALA A 143 -10.93 21.05 14.73
C ALA A 143 -11.22 20.78 13.23
N THR A 144 -12.50 20.55 12.95
CA THR A 144 -13.15 20.69 11.63
C THR A 144 -14.25 21.79 11.70
N PRO A 145 -14.71 22.31 10.55
CA PRO A 145 -15.62 23.46 10.47
C PRO A 145 -16.92 23.20 11.24
N ARG A 146 -17.46 24.23 11.91
CA ARG A 146 -18.74 24.25 12.67
C ARG A 146 -18.72 23.81 14.14
N GLY A 147 -17.56 23.72 14.79
CA GLY A 147 -17.51 23.60 16.26
C GLY A 147 -17.78 22.20 16.80
N LEU A 148 -17.51 21.17 16.00
CA LEU A 148 -17.40 19.78 16.44
C LEU A 148 -15.92 19.44 16.60
N ASP A 149 -15.61 18.69 17.66
CA ASP A 149 -14.40 17.89 17.74
C ASP A 149 -14.76 16.47 17.25
N PHE A 150 -13.80 15.70 16.76
CA PHE A 150 -14.06 14.32 16.32
C PHE A 150 -13.25 13.38 17.18
N SER A 151 -13.79 12.21 17.48
CA SER A 151 -13.05 11.03 17.93
C SER A 151 -12.91 10.08 16.75
N TYR A 152 -11.83 9.31 16.70
CA TYR A 152 -11.72 8.22 15.74
C TYR A 152 -11.01 6.99 16.27
N THR A 153 -11.24 5.87 15.59
CA THR A 153 -10.53 4.60 15.79
C THR A 153 -10.07 4.04 14.46
N TYR A 154 -8.90 3.40 14.46
CA TYR A 154 -8.36 2.68 13.31
C TYR A 154 -8.77 1.21 13.36
N VAL A 155 -9.35 0.72 12.27
CA VAL A 155 -9.65 -0.69 12.08
C VAL A 155 -8.80 -1.19 10.90
N PRO A 156 -7.86 -2.13 11.12
CA PRO A 156 -7.09 -2.72 10.03
C PRO A 156 -8.02 -3.30 8.96
N LEU A 157 -7.68 -3.03 7.69
CA LEU A 157 -8.26 -3.71 6.54
C LEU A 157 -7.17 -4.59 5.91
N ALA A 158 -7.37 -4.98 4.65
CA ALA A 158 -6.39 -5.76 3.91
C ALA A 158 -5.15 -4.92 3.58
N ALA A 159 -4.00 -5.60 3.50
CA ALA A 159 -2.80 -5.10 2.88
C ALA A 159 -2.55 -5.82 1.56
N VAL A 160 -2.04 -5.09 0.57
CA VAL A 160 -1.71 -5.62 -0.76
C VAL A 160 -0.28 -5.25 -1.11
N THR A 161 0.42 -6.12 -1.83
CA THR A 161 1.73 -5.79 -2.40
C THR A 161 1.54 -5.49 -3.88
N VAL A 162 1.97 -4.32 -4.32
CA VAL A 162 1.90 -3.86 -5.71
C VAL A 162 3.30 -3.56 -6.24
N ASN A 163 3.46 -3.71 -7.55
CA ASN A 163 4.73 -3.50 -8.22
C ASN A 163 4.76 -2.09 -8.81
N VAL A 164 5.69 -1.25 -8.36
CA VAL A 164 5.85 0.15 -8.79
C VAL A 164 7.05 0.28 -9.72
N GLY A 165 6.86 0.86 -10.90
CA GLY A 165 7.87 0.82 -11.97
C GLY A 165 7.84 -0.52 -12.73
N PRO A 166 8.80 -0.76 -13.66
CA PRO A 166 9.87 0.16 -14.09
C PRO A 166 9.37 1.35 -14.92
N ASP A 167 8.19 1.21 -15.52
CA ASP A 167 7.54 2.28 -16.28
C ASP A 167 6.81 3.27 -15.37
N ASN A 168 6.58 4.47 -15.90
CA ASN A 168 5.81 5.48 -15.20
C ASN A 168 4.32 5.12 -15.23
N GLY A 169 3.59 5.50 -14.17
CA GLY A 169 2.16 5.29 -14.04
C GLY A 169 1.73 4.83 -12.66
N THR A 170 0.45 4.50 -12.55
CA THR A 170 -0.17 3.94 -11.35
C THR A 170 0.08 2.44 -11.27
N ALA A 171 0.56 1.95 -10.13
CA ALA A 171 0.63 0.53 -9.84
C ALA A 171 -0.78 -0.04 -9.63
N ALA A 172 -1.15 -1.01 -10.46
CA ALA A 172 -2.47 -1.63 -10.39
C ALA A 172 -2.69 -2.40 -9.08
N GLY A 173 -3.93 -2.39 -8.58
CA GLY A 173 -4.36 -3.17 -7.42
C GLY A 173 -4.12 -2.52 -6.04
N GLY A 174 -3.52 -1.33 -5.98
CA GLY A 174 -3.24 -0.61 -4.73
C GLY A 174 -4.24 0.49 -4.39
N ALA A 175 -5.39 0.55 -5.07
CA ALA A 175 -6.37 1.60 -4.91
C ALA A 175 -7.01 1.56 -3.51
N SER A 176 -7.25 2.74 -2.95
CA SER A 176 -7.89 2.87 -1.64
C SER A 176 -9.35 2.38 -1.70
N PRO A 177 -9.81 1.59 -0.72
CA PRO A 177 -11.23 1.34 -0.55
C PRO A 177 -12.04 2.65 -0.48
N LYS A 178 -13.25 2.63 -1.03
CA LYS A 178 -14.13 3.79 -0.99
C LYS A 178 -14.65 4.00 0.44
N PRO A 179 -14.59 5.23 0.99
CA PRO A 179 -15.22 5.55 2.27
C PRO A 179 -16.72 5.26 2.29
N THR A 180 -17.27 4.92 3.46
CA THR A 180 -18.69 4.58 3.63
C THR A 180 -19.22 5.09 4.96
N GLY A 181 -20.39 5.74 4.97
CA GLY A 181 -21.00 6.26 6.21
C GLY A 181 -20.06 7.22 6.93
N CYS A 182 -19.88 7.02 8.24
CA CYS A 182 -18.93 7.77 9.07
C CYS A 182 -17.52 7.19 9.12
N SER A 183 -17.17 6.38 8.12
CA SER A 183 -15.86 5.75 8.02
C SER A 183 -15.08 6.31 6.84
N GLY A 184 -13.94 6.94 7.14
CA GLY A 184 -12.91 7.27 6.15
C GLY A 184 -11.98 6.10 5.87
N THR A 185 -11.02 6.29 4.98
CA THR A 185 -10.00 5.28 4.66
C THR A 185 -8.61 5.92 4.72
N LEU A 186 -7.73 5.36 5.55
CA LEU A 186 -6.31 5.68 5.58
C LEU A 186 -5.56 4.61 4.80
N SER A 187 -4.76 5.02 3.81
CA SER A 187 -3.91 4.13 3.02
C SER A 187 -2.46 4.51 3.24
N VAL A 188 -1.62 3.52 3.53
CA VAL A 188 -0.20 3.70 3.81
C VAL A 188 0.63 2.85 2.87
N ALA A 189 1.54 3.48 2.12
CA ALA A 189 2.55 2.79 1.33
C ALA A 189 3.82 2.57 2.18
N SER A 190 4.36 1.35 2.18
CA SER A 190 5.58 0.98 2.91
C SER A 190 6.44 -0.02 2.14
N ILE A 191 7.70 -0.17 2.58
CA ILE A 191 8.60 -1.24 2.14
C ILE A 191 8.88 -2.17 3.31
N GLY A 192 8.86 -3.48 3.05
CA GLY A 192 9.16 -4.50 4.04
C GLY A 192 7.95 -4.86 4.90
N GLU A 193 8.07 -4.67 6.21
CA GLU A 193 7.06 -5.08 7.18
C GLU A 193 5.75 -4.30 7.05
N GLU A 194 4.66 -4.96 7.42
CA GLU A 194 3.32 -4.39 7.48
C GLU A 194 3.27 -3.20 8.42
N ILE A 195 2.52 -2.16 8.06
CA ILE A 195 2.19 -1.05 8.94
C ILE A 195 1.07 -1.52 9.87
N THR A 196 1.20 -1.31 11.17
CA THR A 196 0.19 -1.69 12.16
C THR A 196 -0.49 -0.45 12.73
N VAL A 197 -1.55 -0.63 13.52
CA VAL A 197 -2.26 0.51 14.15
C VAL A 197 -1.33 1.31 15.06
N GLN A 198 -0.35 0.65 15.69
CA GLN A 198 0.63 1.27 16.58
C GLN A 198 1.59 2.22 15.85
N ASP A 199 1.70 2.11 14.52
CA ASP A 199 2.54 2.96 13.69
C ASP A 199 1.80 4.19 13.15
N LEU A 200 0.47 4.24 13.35
CA LEU A 200 -0.38 5.31 12.86
C LEU A 200 -0.33 6.52 13.78
N PRO A 201 -0.64 7.72 13.28
CA PRO A 201 -0.55 8.91 14.10
C PRO A 201 -1.72 8.97 15.07
N ASP A 202 -1.45 9.47 16.27
CA ASP A 202 -2.47 9.72 17.28
C ASP A 202 -3.44 10.84 16.87
N GLU A 203 -3.01 11.73 15.95
CA GLU A 203 -3.76 12.88 15.44
C GLU A 203 -3.84 12.85 13.90
N LEU A 204 -5.05 12.97 13.34
CA LEU A 204 -5.33 13.18 11.92
C LEU A 204 -5.76 14.62 11.71
N ASP A 205 -5.10 15.28 10.76
CA ASP A 205 -5.48 16.63 10.37
C ASP A 205 -6.59 16.60 9.32
N PHE A 206 -7.79 17.01 9.73
CA PHE A 206 -8.96 17.12 8.88
C PHE A 206 -9.13 18.52 8.25
N THR A 207 -8.18 19.45 8.44
CA THR A 207 -8.24 20.83 7.95
C THR A 207 -7.93 20.96 6.46
N THR A 208 -8.59 20.17 5.61
CA THR A 208 -8.51 20.39 4.16
C THR A 208 -9.44 21.54 3.76
N GLY A 209 -8.92 22.77 3.87
CA GLY A 209 -9.24 23.91 2.98
C GLY A 209 -10.70 24.14 2.55
N GLY A 210 -11.68 24.01 3.45
CA GLY A 210 -13.07 24.42 3.20
C GLY A 210 -13.86 23.55 2.19
N ARG A 211 -13.24 22.55 1.57
CA ARG A 211 -13.90 21.50 0.78
C ARG A 211 -13.18 20.18 1.01
N LEU A 212 -13.85 19.23 1.68
CA LEU A 212 -13.44 17.83 1.82
C LEU A 212 -13.58 17.07 0.49
N SER A 213 -13.19 17.67 -0.65
CA SER A 213 -13.24 17.04 -1.96
C SER A 213 -11.85 16.55 -2.31
N GLY A 214 -11.53 15.30 -1.92
CA GLY A 214 -10.27 14.63 -2.20
C GLY A 214 -9.66 13.98 -0.96
N TYR A 215 -8.40 13.57 -1.07
CA TYR A 215 -7.62 12.97 0.01
C TYR A 215 -6.66 14.00 0.66
N ALA A 216 -6.38 13.82 1.95
CA ALA A 216 -5.37 14.56 2.69
C ALA A 216 -4.07 13.74 2.79
N LYS A 217 -2.92 14.40 2.81
CA LYS A 217 -1.64 13.75 3.14
C LYS A 217 -1.55 13.54 4.65
N VAL A 218 -1.05 12.37 5.04
CA VAL A 218 -0.83 12.03 6.45
C VAL A 218 0.65 11.84 6.70
N HIS A 219 1.16 12.51 7.73
CA HIS A 219 2.54 12.33 8.17
C HIS A 219 2.62 11.13 9.12
N LEU A 220 3.48 10.18 8.78
CA LEU A 220 3.76 9.01 9.62
C LEU A 220 5.16 9.09 10.20
N ALA A 221 5.29 8.72 11.47
CA ALA A 221 6.59 8.60 12.14
C ALA A 221 7.29 7.25 11.84
N ALA A 222 6.54 6.26 11.35
CA ALA A 222 7.06 4.94 11.05
C ALA A 222 8.15 5.00 9.97
N ALA A 223 9.38 4.59 10.31
CA ALA A 223 10.54 4.70 9.43
C ALA A 223 10.37 3.97 8.08
N ARG A 224 9.53 2.93 8.03
CA ARG A 224 9.26 2.12 6.83
C ARG A 224 8.18 2.70 5.91
N ALA A 225 7.51 3.77 6.31
CA ALA A 225 6.47 4.41 5.53
C ALA A 225 7.08 5.27 4.41
N LEU A 226 6.56 5.12 3.19
CA LEU A 226 6.91 5.94 2.04
C LEU A 226 6.05 7.20 1.97
N ASP A 227 4.73 6.99 2.06
CA ASP A 227 3.70 8.00 1.90
C ASP A 227 2.37 7.48 2.48
N ALA A 228 1.49 8.38 2.89
CA ALA A 228 0.18 8.02 3.42
C ALA A 228 -0.87 9.07 3.05
N ILE A 229 -2.07 8.58 2.78
CA ILE A 229 -3.22 9.43 2.45
C ILE A 229 -4.42 9.03 3.27
N PHE A 230 -5.22 10.01 3.64
CA PHE A 230 -6.52 9.81 4.27
C PHE A 230 -7.62 10.34 3.36
N ILE A 231 -8.59 9.49 3.05
CA ILE A 231 -9.80 9.85 2.31
C ILE A 231 -10.93 9.99 3.34
N PRO A 232 -11.43 11.22 3.59
CA PRO A 232 -12.49 11.44 4.56
C PRO A 232 -13.81 10.78 4.11
N PRO A 233 -14.73 10.49 5.05
CA PRO A 233 -16.07 10.12 4.66
C PRO A 233 -16.75 11.28 3.91
N PRO A 234 -17.76 10.99 3.07
CA PRO A 234 -18.39 11.98 2.21
C PRO A 234 -19.13 13.09 2.96
N ASP A 235 -19.54 12.85 4.21
CA ASP A 235 -20.23 13.84 5.06
C ASP A 235 -19.79 13.76 6.52
N VAL A 236 -18.58 14.25 6.80
CA VAL A 236 -18.01 14.34 8.16
C VAL A 236 -18.92 15.15 9.10
N ALA A 237 -19.75 16.08 8.60
CA ALA A 237 -20.56 16.96 9.44
C ALA A 237 -21.81 16.26 10.04
N THR A 238 -22.18 15.11 9.50
CA THR A 238 -23.28 14.27 10.02
C THR A 238 -22.79 13.11 10.88
N CYS A 239 -21.48 13.01 11.01
CA CYS A 239 -20.81 12.22 12.04
C CYS A 239 -20.66 13.09 13.30
#